data_AF-X0XTH0-F1
#
_entry.id   AF-X0XTH0-F1
#
_cell.length_a   1.000
_cell.length_b   1.000
_cell.length_c   1.000
_cell.angle_alpha   90.00
_cell.angle_beta   90.00
_cell.angle_gamma   90.00
#
_symmetry.space_group_name_H-M   'P 1'
#
loop_
_entity.id
_entity.type
_entity.pdbx_description
1 polymer ?
#
loop_
_entity_poly.entity_id
_entity_poly.type
_entity_poly.pdbx_seq_one_letter_code
_entity_poly.pdbx_strand_id
1 'polypeptide(L)'
;YGGADDLAPVGPAFLDRVIFKVMPETSTRVAALQAGEAQIVQLVPSDMIEMLEADPNVVVKTCPGTRPHWMEMNPYKPPFDDVRVRRALNYAVNVELIVEKVLGGRGIVLPGALSPFNNFADPTLKPYGYDPEKAKALLAEAGYKPEDISFVIDAAEANKERAEAVAGQLQELGINATVRLWDWGVVKPMLLNGERMACVGSWGDSAFDPVGHFEAKWHTYVEGTAAGR
;
A
#
# COMPACT_ATOMS: atom_id res chain seq x y z
N TYR A 1 4.70 -3.79 -32.83
CA TYR A 1 5.50 -4.57 -31.88
C TYR A 1 6.03 -3.60 -30.84
N GLY A 2 5.42 -3.60 -29.66
CA GLY A 2 5.83 -2.72 -28.56
C GLY A 2 7.02 -3.33 -27.85
N GLY A 3 8.14 -2.62 -27.85
CA GLY A 3 9.39 -2.94 -27.19
C GLY A 3 10.27 -1.70 -27.32
N ALA A 4 11.15 -1.46 -26.36
CA ALA A 4 12.09 -0.35 -26.47
C ALA A 4 13.06 -0.64 -27.64
N ASP A 5 13.36 0.37 -28.46
CA ASP A 5 14.14 0.21 -29.71
C ASP A 5 15.59 -0.28 -29.46
N ASP A 6 16.05 -0.19 -28.22
CA ASP A 6 17.35 -0.63 -27.73
C ASP A 6 17.39 -2.11 -27.30
N LEU A 7 16.24 -2.79 -27.24
CA LEU A 7 16.18 -4.21 -26.92
C LEU A 7 16.31 -5.06 -28.19
N ALA A 8 17.38 -5.86 -28.25
CA ALA A 8 17.57 -6.82 -29.32
C ALA A 8 16.39 -7.82 -29.38
N PRO A 9 15.82 -8.10 -30.57
CA PRO A 9 14.76 -9.10 -30.70
C PRO A 9 15.22 -10.47 -30.18
N VAL A 10 14.46 -11.04 -29.25
CA VAL A 10 14.76 -12.35 -28.63
C VAL A 10 14.16 -13.55 -29.41
N GLY A 11 13.76 -13.32 -30.65
CA GLY A 11 13.06 -14.31 -31.48
C GLY A 11 11.53 -14.15 -31.47
N PRO A 12 10.81 -14.99 -32.25
CA PRO A 12 9.36 -14.95 -32.31
C PRO A 12 8.73 -15.37 -30.98
N ALA A 13 7.53 -14.84 -30.69
CA ALA A 13 6.75 -15.30 -29.55
C ALA A 13 6.40 -16.79 -29.71
N PHE A 14 6.43 -17.55 -28.62
CA PHE A 14 6.07 -18.97 -28.61
C PHE A 14 4.56 -19.23 -28.74
N LEU A 15 3.73 -18.19 -28.65
CA LEU A 15 2.27 -18.28 -28.65
C LEU A 15 1.69 -17.46 -29.81
N ASP A 16 0.69 -18.02 -30.48
CA ASP A 16 -0.02 -17.36 -31.58
C ASP A 16 -1.06 -16.33 -31.09
N ARG A 17 -1.58 -16.50 -29.86
CA ARG A 17 -2.64 -15.64 -29.29
C ARG A 17 -2.60 -15.60 -27.76
N VAL A 18 -2.86 -14.41 -27.22
CA VAL A 18 -3.09 -14.17 -25.78
C VAL A 18 -4.45 -13.50 -25.61
N ILE A 19 -5.24 -13.93 -24.63
CA ILE A 19 -6.57 -13.36 -24.33
C ILE A 19 -6.54 -12.76 -22.92
N PHE A 20 -6.84 -11.47 -22.81
CA PHE A 20 -7.03 -10.80 -21.52
C PHE A 20 -8.53 -10.75 -21.20
N LYS A 21 -8.97 -11.56 -20.24
CA LYS A 21 -10.36 -11.61 -19.77
C LYS A 21 -10.49 -10.80 -18.48
N VAL A 22 -11.38 -9.80 -18.48
CA VAL A 22 -11.63 -8.96 -17.31
C VAL A 22 -12.56 -9.71 -16.35
N MET A 23 -12.06 -10.04 -15.17
CA MET A 23 -12.78 -10.74 -14.10
C MET A 23 -12.47 -10.04 -12.78
N PRO A 24 -13.26 -9.02 -12.39
CA PRO A 24 -13.00 -8.20 -11.21
C PRO A 24 -13.00 -9.02 -9.91
N GLU A 25 -13.90 -9.99 -9.81
CA GLU A 25 -14.07 -10.83 -8.62
C GLU A 25 -12.97 -11.90 -8.56
N THR A 26 -12.29 -11.97 -7.42
CA THR A 26 -11.22 -12.94 -7.18
C THR A 26 -11.71 -14.38 -7.30
N SER A 27 -12.84 -14.72 -6.70
CA SER A 27 -13.40 -16.07 -6.72
C SER A 27 -13.66 -16.55 -8.14
N THR A 28 -14.14 -15.66 -9.02
CA THR A 28 -14.34 -15.94 -10.44
C THR A 28 -13.02 -16.21 -11.17
N ARG A 29 -11.96 -15.44 -10.86
CA ARG A 29 -10.62 -15.71 -11.41
C ARG A 29 -10.11 -17.10 -11.00
N VAL A 30 -10.18 -17.42 -9.71
CA VAL A 30 -9.70 -18.70 -9.17
C VAL A 30 -10.48 -19.87 -9.75
N ALA A 31 -11.81 -19.78 -9.83
CA ALA A 31 -12.63 -20.83 -10.45
C ALA A 31 -12.29 -21.04 -11.93
N ALA A 32 -12.06 -19.95 -12.68
CA ALA A 32 -11.64 -20.03 -14.09
C ALA A 32 -10.25 -20.69 -14.25
N LEU A 33 -9.32 -20.47 -13.31
CA LEU A 33 -8.03 -21.16 -13.28
C LEU A 33 -8.21 -22.67 -13.07
N GLN A 34 -8.97 -23.05 -12.05
CA GLN A 34 -9.20 -24.47 -11.69
C GLN A 34 -9.98 -25.22 -12.78
N ALA A 35 -10.89 -24.55 -13.47
CA ALA A 35 -11.63 -25.10 -14.61
C ALA A 35 -10.79 -25.16 -15.91
N GLY A 36 -9.58 -24.60 -15.93
CA GLY A 36 -8.73 -24.51 -17.11
C GLY A 36 -9.17 -23.46 -18.14
N GLU A 37 -10.18 -22.64 -17.82
CA GLU A 37 -10.64 -21.53 -18.66
C GLU A 37 -9.63 -20.37 -18.72
N ALA A 38 -8.83 -20.20 -17.66
CA ALA A 38 -7.72 -19.27 -17.59
C ALA A 38 -6.43 -20.02 -17.25
N GLN A 39 -5.32 -19.67 -17.90
CA GLN A 39 -4.02 -20.30 -17.64
C GLN A 39 -3.17 -19.50 -16.64
N ILE A 40 -3.47 -18.20 -16.47
CA ILE A 40 -2.78 -17.30 -15.54
C ILE A 40 -3.81 -16.40 -14.88
N VAL A 41 -3.74 -16.27 -13.55
CA VAL A 41 -4.50 -15.29 -12.78
C VAL A 41 -3.56 -14.50 -11.87
N GLN A 42 -3.93 -13.27 -11.54
CA GLN A 42 -3.18 -12.38 -10.68
C GLN A 42 -4.07 -11.88 -9.53
N LEU A 43 -3.46 -11.21 -8.54
CA LEU A 43 -4.15 -10.66 -7.37
C LEU A 43 -4.94 -11.75 -6.62
N VAL A 44 -4.27 -12.86 -6.33
CA VAL A 44 -4.80 -13.93 -5.48
C VAL A 44 -4.58 -13.51 -4.01
N PRO A 45 -5.64 -13.43 -3.20
CA PRO A 45 -5.56 -13.20 -1.76
C PRO A 45 -4.72 -14.26 -1.05
N SER A 46 -4.06 -13.85 0.04
CA SER A 46 -3.11 -14.71 0.75
C SER A 46 -3.75 -15.96 1.36
N ASP A 47 -5.00 -15.88 1.77
CA ASP A 47 -5.78 -16.98 2.36
C ASP A 47 -6.14 -18.09 1.35
N MET A 48 -6.14 -17.79 0.05
CA MET A 48 -6.40 -18.77 -1.01
C MET A 48 -5.12 -19.47 -1.50
N ILE A 49 -3.93 -19.03 -1.08
CA ILE A 49 -2.68 -19.55 -1.63
C ILE A 49 -2.44 -21.00 -1.22
N GLU A 50 -2.64 -21.37 0.04
CA GLU A 50 -2.44 -22.75 0.50
C GLU A 50 -3.36 -23.73 -0.24
N MET A 51 -4.60 -23.32 -0.50
CA MET A 51 -5.56 -24.10 -1.28
C MET A 51 -5.07 -24.32 -2.72
N LEU A 52 -4.54 -23.28 -3.36
CA LEU A 52 -4.03 -23.36 -4.72
C LEU A 52 -2.70 -24.13 -4.81
N GLU A 53 -1.85 -24.06 -3.79
CA GLU A 53 -0.62 -24.87 -3.69
C GLU A 53 -0.93 -26.36 -3.54
N ALA A 54 -2.09 -26.71 -2.97
CA ALA A 54 -2.56 -28.08 -2.84
C ALA A 54 -3.17 -28.65 -4.14
N ASP A 55 -3.49 -27.81 -5.13
CA ASP A 55 -4.02 -28.27 -6.42
C ASP A 55 -2.87 -28.72 -7.34
N PRO A 56 -2.80 -30.00 -7.74
CA PRO A 56 -1.69 -30.52 -8.54
C PRO A 56 -1.62 -29.92 -9.96
N ASN A 57 -2.67 -29.24 -10.42
CA ASN A 57 -2.72 -28.59 -11.73
C ASN A 57 -2.32 -27.11 -11.68
N VAL A 58 -2.08 -26.56 -10.49
CA VAL A 58 -1.76 -25.16 -10.28
C VAL A 58 -0.33 -25.04 -9.76
N VAL A 59 0.39 -24.06 -10.30
CA VAL A 59 1.70 -23.66 -9.78
C VAL A 59 1.57 -22.23 -9.26
N VAL A 60 1.74 -22.05 -7.95
CA VAL A 60 1.81 -20.72 -7.35
C VAL A 60 3.22 -20.16 -7.55
N LYS A 61 3.30 -18.97 -8.14
CA LYS A 61 4.54 -18.20 -8.30
C LYS A 61 4.45 -16.92 -7.50
N THR A 62 5.50 -16.64 -6.73
CA THR A 62 5.65 -15.39 -5.98
C THR A 62 6.91 -14.67 -6.45
N CYS A 63 6.90 -13.35 -6.34
CA CYS A 63 8.06 -12.51 -6.56
C CYS A 63 8.03 -11.32 -5.60
N PRO A 64 9.18 -10.67 -5.34
CA PRO A 64 9.19 -9.40 -4.64
C PRO A 64 8.26 -8.38 -5.32
N GLY A 65 7.37 -7.79 -4.51
CA GLY A 65 6.49 -6.73 -4.98
C GLY A 65 7.26 -5.45 -5.33
N THR A 66 6.78 -4.75 -6.35
CA THR A 66 7.26 -3.41 -6.76
C THR A 66 6.49 -2.28 -6.07
N ARG A 67 5.68 -2.60 -5.06
CA ARG A 67 4.70 -1.70 -4.46
C ARG A 67 4.90 -1.54 -2.96
N PRO A 68 5.33 -0.37 -2.47
CA PRO A 68 5.18 -0.01 -1.07
C PRO A 68 3.71 0.28 -0.76
N HIS A 69 3.32 0.04 0.48
CA HIS A 69 1.99 0.31 1.02
C HIS A 69 2.13 1.21 2.25
N TRP A 70 1.28 2.23 2.37
CA TRP A 70 1.35 3.20 3.47
C TRP A 70 0.01 3.90 3.72
N MET A 71 -0.06 4.62 4.84
CA MET A 71 -1.08 5.63 5.10
C MET A 71 -0.49 7.01 4.83
N GLU A 72 -1.03 7.71 3.82
CA GLU A 72 -0.77 9.12 3.58
C GLU A 72 -1.41 9.94 4.71
N MET A 73 -0.68 10.93 5.23
CA MET A 73 -1.15 11.87 6.25
C MET A 73 -0.95 13.28 5.71
N ASN A 74 -2.00 14.09 5.67
CA ASN A 74 -1.94 15.45 5.12
C ASN A 74 -1.21 16.40 6.09
N PRO A 75 0.03 16.83 5.79
CA PRO A 75 0.82 17.64 6.71
C PRO A 75 0.36 19.11 6.79
N TYR A 76 -0.69 19.49 6.05
CA TYR A 76 -1.26 20.84 6.07
C TYR A 76 -2.53 20.93 6.90
N LYS A 77 -2.95 19.84 7.57
CA LYS A 77 -4.15 19.79 8.40
C LYS A 77 -3.82 19.29 9.81
N PRO A 78 -4.31 19.97 10.86
CA PRO A 78 -4.24 19.43 12.21
C PRO A 78 -4.91 18.05 12.32
N PRO A 79 -4.38 17.12 13.12
CA PRO A 79 -3.16 17.25 13.93
C PRO A 79 -1.88 16.81 13.19
N PHE A 80 -1.97 16.49 11.90
CA PHE A 80 -0.86 15.97 11.10
C PHE A 80 0.13 17.03 10.64
N ASP A 81 -0.15 18.32 10.86
CA ASP A 81 0.81 19.40 10.71
C ASP A 81 1.98 19.30 11.70
N ASP A 82 1.77 18.71 12.89
CA ASP A 82 2.83 18.40 13.84
C ASP A 82 3.55 17.08 13.49
N VAL A 83 4.87 17.17 13.27
CA VAL A 83 5.72 15.99 12.98
C VAL A 83 5.74 14.97 14.12
N ARG A 84 5.55 15.40 15.37
CA ARG A 84 5.50 14.52 16.55
C ARG A 84 4.27 13.64 16.51
N VAL A 85 3.12 14.16 16.07
CA VAL A 85 1.89 13.38 15.87
C VAL A 85 2.11 12.33 14.79
N ARG A 86 2.68 12.71 13.64
CA ARG A 86 2.98 11.75 12.56
C ARG A 86 3.94 10.63 13.01
N ARG A 87 4.95 10.97 13.82
CA ARG A 87 5.87 9.99 14.42
C ARG A 87 5.17 9.12 15.46
N ALA A 88 4.29 9.68 16.28
CA ALA A 88 3.51 8.92 17.25
C ALA A 88 2.66 7.84 16.56
N LEU A 89 1.98 8.18 15.46
CA LEU A 89 1.18 7.21 14.71
C LEU A 89 2.02 6.07 14.11
N ASN A 90 3.27 6.33 13.73
CA ASN A 90 4.17 5.26 13.27
C ASN A 90 4.52 4.27 14.39
N TYR A 91 4.65 4.74 15.64
CA TYR A 91 4.87 3.86 16.80
C TYR A 91 3.58 3.22 17.33
N ALA A 92 2.42 3.80 17.05
CA ALA A 92 1.11 3.30 17.47
C ALA A 92 0.61 2.12 16.64
N VAL A 93 1.19 1.87 15.46
CA VAL A 93 0.74 0.83 14.54
C VAL A 93 1.77 -0.29 14.45
N ASN A 94 1.38 -1.48 14.88
CA ASN A 94 2.09 -2.73 14.69
C ASN A 94 1.94 -3.21 13.23
N VAL A 95 2.84 -2.73 12.37
CA VAL A 95 2.88 -3.11 10.95
C VAL A 95 3.27 -4.58 10.77
N GLU A 96 4.11 -5.14 11.65
CA GLU A 96 4.48 -6.56 11.61
C GLU A 96 3.25 -7.47 11.81
N LEU A 97 2.38 -7.13 12.77
CA LEU A 97 1.13 -7.85 13.01
C LEU A 97 0.17 -7.74 11.81
N ILE A 98 0.13 -6.58 11.13
CA ILE A 98 -0.66 -6.42 9.90
C ILE A 98 -0.10 -7.32 8.80
N VAL A 99 1.22 -7.36 8.61
CA VAL A 99 1.84 -8.26 7.62
C VAL A 99 1.53 -9.72 7.94
N GLU A 100 1.61 -10.12 9.20
CA GLU A 100 1.32 -11.49 9.62
C GLU A 100 -0.15 -11.86 9.42
N LYS A 101 -1.07 -11.06 9.96
CA LYS A 101 -2.50 -11.42 10.07
C LYS A 101 -3.33 -11.02 8.86
N VAL A 102 -3.03 -9.88 8.24
CA VAL A 102 -3.79 -9.38 7.09
C VAL A 102 -3.16 -9.83 5.78
N LEU A 103 -1.83 -9.84 5.68
CA LEU A 103 -1.12 -10.23 4.45
C LEU A 103 -0.65 -11.70 4.47
N GLY A 104 -0.98 -12.47 5.51
CA GLY A 104 -0.58 -13.88 5.64
C GLY A 104 0.94 -14.08 5.56
N GLY A 105 1.70 -13.16 6.17
CA GLY A 105 3.17 -13.15 6.13
C GLY A 105 3.79 -12.75 4.78
N ARG A 106 2.99 -12.36 3.78
CA ARG A 106 3.46 -12.03 2.42
C ARG A 106 3.70 -10.55 2.25
N GLY A 107 4.61 -10.03 3.06
CA GLY A 107 5.03 -8.65 3.03
C GLY A 107 6.33 -8.47 3.77
N ILE A 108 6.96 -7.32 3.56
CA ILE A 108 8.12 -6.88 4.32
C ILE A 108 7.82 -5.51 4.91
N VAL A 109 8.22 -5.30 6.15
CA VAL A 109 8.08 -4.00 6.80
C VAL A 109 9.16 -3.07 6.23
N LEU A 110 8.73 -1.92 5.72
CA LEU A 110 9.63 -0.99 5.04
C LEU A 110 10.04 0.16 5.99
N PRO A 111 11.31 0.60 5.92
CA PRO A 111 11.77 1.76 6.67
C PRO A 111 11.38 3.10 6.01
N GLY A 112 10.81 3.06 4.81
CA GLY A 112 10.44 4.24 4.05
C GLY A 112 9.80 3.86 2.71
N ALA A 113 9.86 4.81 1.77
CA ALA A 113 9.16 4.74 0.49
C ALA A 113 9.74 3.74 -0.51
N LEU A 114 11.01 3.32 -0.37
CA LEU A 114 11.68 2.45 -1.33
C LEU A 114 11.67 1.00 -0.88
N SER A 115 11.45 0.10 -1.84
CA SER A 115 11.69 -1.33 -1.67
C SER A 115 13.17 -1.58 -1.36
N PRO A 116 13.52 -2.55 -0.49
CA PRO A 116 14.92 -2.92 -0.25
C PRO A 116 15.61 -3.52 -1.50
N PHE A 117 14.83 -3.88 -2.53
CA PHE A 117 15.35 -4.33 -3.82
C PHE A 117 15.70 -3.16 -4.76
N ASN A 118 15.39 -1.93 -4.38
CA ASN A 118 15.82 -0.74 -5.11
C ASN A 118 17.31 -0.48 -4.82
N ASN A 119 18.13 -0.32 -5.86
CA ASN A 119 19.59 -0.12 -5.74
C ASN A 119 19.99 1.15 -4.97
N PHE A 120 19.06 2.10 -4.80
CA PHE A 120 19.27 3.35 -4.10
C PHE A 120 18.65 3.35 -2.69
N ALA A 121 18.08 2.24 -2.23
CA ALA A 121 17.58 2.12 -0.86
C ALA A 121 18.75 2.16 0.13
N ASP A 122 18.64 2.99 1.17
CA ASP A 122 19.62 3.03 2.26
C ASP A 122 19.45 1.80 3.17
N PRO A 123 20.40 0.85 3.20
CA PRO A 123 20.28 -0.38 3.97
C PRO A 123 20.43 -0.18 5.48
N THR A 124 20.88 1.01 5.91
CA THR A 124 21.08 1.34 7.33
C THR A 124 19.79 1.75 8.03
N LEU A 125 18.78 2.22 7.26
CA LEU A 125 17.49 2.62 7.80
C LEU A 125 16.75 1.44 8.42
N LYS A 126 16.06 1.70 9.53
CA LYS A 126 15.22 0.73 10.23
C LYS A 126 13.78 1.20 10.26
N PRO A 127 12.81 0.29 10.06
CA PRO A 127 11.41 0.65 10.25
C PRO A 127 11.14 1.17 11.65
N TYR A 128 10.07 1.95 11.76
CA TYR A 128 9.47 2.21 13.06
C TYR A 128 9.04 0.87 13.68
N GLY A 129 9.40 0.66 14.95
CA GLY A 129 8.86 -0.44 15.74
C GLY A 129 7.47 -0.11 16.29
N TYR A 130 6.84 -1.10 16.92
CA TYR A 130 5.59 -0.92 17.65
C TYR A 130 5.86 -0.54 19.11
N ASP A 131 5.52 0.68 19.50
CA ASP A 131 5.72 1.21 20.85
C ASP A 131 4.58 2.19 21.23
N PRO A 132 3.44 1.67 21.71
CA PRO A 132 2.28 2.47 22.11
C PRO A 132 2.58 3.51 23.19
N GLU A 133 3.52 3.23 24.09
CA GLU A 133 3.86 4.14 25.19
C GLU A 133 4.68 5.33 24.66
N LYS A 134 5.63 5.07 23.76
CA LYS A 134 6.32 6.14 23.04
C LYS A 134 5.38 6.94 22.15
N ALA A 135 4.38 6.31 21.54
CA ALA A 135 3.35 7.01 20.78
C ALA A 135 2.59 7.99 21.69
N LYS A 136 2.08 7.54 22.84
CA LYS A 136 1.40 8.42 23.82
C LYS A 136 2.29 9.56 24.32
N ALA A 137 3.56 9.29 24.59
CA ALA A 137 4.50 10.32 25.02
C ALA A 137 4.68 11.42 23.96
N LEU A 138 4.86 11.03 22.68
CA LEU A 138 4.98 11.98 21.56
C LEU A 138 3.70 12.80 21.35
N LEU A 139 2.52 12.18 21.53
CA LEU A 139 1.24 12.90 21.47
C LEU A 139 1.13 13.93 22.60
N ALA A 140 1.49 13.54 23.83
CA ALA A 140 1.48 14.45 24.98
C ALA A 140 2.46 15.62 24.80
N GLU A 141 3.67 15.37 24.28
CA GLU A 141 4.62 16.44 23.91
C GLU A 141 4.05 17.38 22.85
N ALA A 142 3.24 16.84 21.92
CA ALA A 142 2.52 17.61 20.91
C ALA A 142 1.28 18.34 21.45
N GLY A 143 0.95 18.17 22.74
CA GLY A 143 -0.21 18.79 23.37
C GLY A 143 -1.54 18.08 23.10
N TYR A 144 -1.50 16.83 22.62
CA TYR A 144 -2.69 16.02 22.36
C TYR A 144 -2.80 14.88 23.37
N LYS A 145 -4.03 14.56 23.77
CA LYS A 145 -4.35 13.22 24.28
C LYS A 145 -4.89 12.36 23.15
N PRO A 146 -4.71 11.03 23.18
CA PRO A 146 -5.25 10.15 22.14
C PRO A 146 -6.74 10.40 21.85
N GLU A 147 -7.56 10.56 22.89
CA GLU A 147 -9.00 10.79 22.79
C GLU A 147 -9.41 12.12 22.14
N ASP A 148 -8.49 13.10 22.08
CA ASP A 148 -8.71 14.39 21.43
C ASP A 148 -8.48 14.31 19.90
N ILE A 149 -7.92 13.21 19.41
CA ILE A 149 -7.59 13.02 18.00
C ILE A 149 -8.71 12.26 17.30
N SER A 150 -9.28 12.87 16.27
CA SER A 150 -10.26 12.22 15.39
C SER A 150 -9.97 12.52 13.93
N PHE A 151 -10.01 11.48 13.09
CA PHE A 151 -9.87 11.62 11.65
C PHE A 151 -10.47 10.44 10.89
N VAL A 152 -10.68 10.65 9.59
CA VAL A 152 -11.12 9.60 8.66
C VAL A 152 -9.93 9.15 7.82
N ILE A 153 -9.76 7.83 7.74
CA ILE A 153 -8.86 7.12 6.83
C ILE A 153 -9.66 6.76 5.59
N ASP A 154 -9.43 7.47 4.49
CA ASP A 154 -10.03 7.14 3.20
C ASP A 154 -9.28 5.95 2.55
N ALA A 155 -10.01 5.06 1.88
CA ALA A 155 -9.42 3.93 1.17
C ALA A 155 -10.29 3.50 -0.02
N ALA A 156 -9.68 2.85 -1.00
CA ALA A 156 -10.40 2.07 -2.01
C ALA A 156 -10.69 0.66 -1.48
N GLU A 157 -11.64 -0.05 -2.07
CA GLU A 157 -12.05 -1.41 -1.64
C GLU A 157 -10.85 -2.37 -1.51
N ALA A 158 -9.91 -2.33 -2.46
CA ALA A 158 -8.70 -3.14 -2.45
C ALA A 158 -7.75 -2.87 -1.27
N ASN A 159 -7.96 -1.80 -0.51
CA ASN A 159 -7.17 -1.42 0.66
C ASN A 159 -7.95 -1.52 1.98
N LYS A 160 -9.22 -1.95 1.94
CA LYS A 160 -10.14 -1.94 3.08
C LYS A 160 -9.54 -2.61 4.32
N GLU A 161 -9.14 -3.88 4.21
CA GLU A 161 -8.66 -4.66 5.36
C GLU A 161 -7.43 -4.01 6.02
N ARG A 162 -6.54 -3.41 5.22
CA ARG A 162 -5.38 -2.67 5.73
C ARG A 162 -5.78 -1.39 6.43
N ALA A 163 -6.73 -0.64 5.86
CA ALA A 163 -7.24 0.58 6.48
C ALA A 163 -7.95 0.28 7.81
N GLU A 164 -8.75 -0.78 7.86
CA GLU A 164 -9.46 -1.23 9.06
C GLU A 164 -8.48 -1.72 10.13
N ALA A 165 -7.42 -2.45 9.76
CA ALA A 165 -6.40 -2.88 10.70
C ALA A 165 -5.63 -1.69 11.30
N VAL A 166 -5.27 -0.69 10.49
CA VAL A 166 -4.65 0.56 10.99
C VAL A 166 -5.62 1.30 11.91
N ALA A 167 -6.87 1.49 11.48
CA ALA A 167 -7.89 2.19 12.29
C ALA A 167 -8.11 1.50 13.64
N GLY A 168 -8.24 0.17 13.66
CA GLY A 168 -8.46 -0.60 14.88
C GLY A 168 -7.32 -0.44 15.89
N GLN A 169 -6.06 -0.53 15.46
CA GLN A 169 -4.92 -0.34 16.37
C GLN A 169 -4.81 1.10 16.91
N LEU A 170 -5.17 2.09 16.09
CA LEU A 170 -5.25 3.48 16.55
C LEU A 170 -6.38 3.69 17.58
N GLN A 171 -7.53 3.04 17.36
CA GLN A 171 -8.64 3.02 18.32
C GLN A 171 -8.27 2.36 19.65
N GLU A 172 -7.46 1.29 19.63
CA GLU A 172 -6.92 0.66 20.86
C GLU A 172 -6.04 1.62 21.68
N LEU A 173 -5.37 2.58 21.02
CA LEU A 173 -4.64 3.66 21.68
C LEU A 173 -5.54 4.77 22.23
N GLY A 174 -6.83 4.79 21.86
CA GLY A 174 -7.81 5.80 22.20
C GLY A 174 -8.06 6.85 21.12
N ILE A 175 -7.44 6.74 19.94
CA ILE A 175 -7.62 7.68 18.83
C ILE A 175 -8.90 7.34 18.06
N ASN A 176 -9.77 8.32 17.81
CA ASN A 176 -10.98 8.12 17.03
C ASN A 176 -10.69 8.16 15.51
N ALA A 177 -10.03 7.11 15.02
CA ALA A 177 -9.79 6.87 13.59
C ALA A 177 -10.90 6.01 12.99
N THR A 178 -11.52 6.43 11.88
CA THR A 178 -12.57 5.65 11.19
C THR A 178 -12.23 5.43 9.72
N VAL A 179 -12.70 4.33 9.13
CA VAL A 179 -12.47 4.04 7.70
C VAL A 179 -13.64 4.49 6.86
N ARG A 180 -13.35 5.11 5.72
CA ARG A 180 -14.35 5.43 4.69
C ARG A 180 -13.89 4.91 3.33
N LEU A 181 -14.73 4.08 2.73
CA LEU A 181 -14.47 3.49 1.44
C LEU A 181 -15.04 4.36 0.31
N TRP A 182 -14.28 4.45 -0.77
CA TRP A 182 -14.64 5.22 -1.95
C TRP A 182 -14.21 4.49 -3.21
N ASP A 183 -14.86 4.81 -4.33
CA ASP A 183 -14.29 4.53 -5.64
C ASP A 183 -13.00 5.33 -5.86
N TRP A 184 -11.98 4.73 -6.46
CA TRP A 184 -10.68 5.37 -6.67
C TRP A 184 -10.77 6.63 -7.55
N GLY A 185 -11.70 6.66 -8.51
CA GLY A 185 -11.97 7.82 -9.35
C GLY A 185 -12.47 9.03 -8.54
N VAL A 186 -13.04 8.79 -7.36
CA VAL A 186 -13.47 9.84 -6.41
C VAL A 186 -12.34 10.21 -5.46
N VAL A 187 -11.59 9.24 -4.93
CA VAL A 187 -10.49 9.51 -3.99
C VAL A 187 -9.38 10.35 -4.63
N LYS A 188 -8.98 9.99 -5.85
CA LYS A 188 -7.84 10.61 -6.54
C LYS A 188 -7.93 12.14 -6.64
N PRO A 189 -8.99 12.76 -7.17
CA PRO A 189 -9.07 14.22 -7.24
C PRO A 189 -9.06 14.87 -5.85
N MET A 190 -9.69 14.25 -4.86
CA MET A 190 -9.76 14.80 -3.49
C MET A 190 -8.42 14.72 -2.77
N LEU A 191 -7.61 13.70 -3.06
CA LEU A 191 -6.21 13.65 -2.65
C LEU A 191 -5.40 14.77 -3.28
N LEU A 192 -5.51 14.97 -4.60
CA LEU A 192 -4.77 16.00 -5.33
C LEU A 192 -5.14 17.42 -4.89
N ASN A 193 -6.38 17.63 -4.46
CA ASN A 193 -6.85 18.91 -3.92
C ASN A 193 -6.50 19.10 -2.42
N GLY A 194 -5.83 18.14 -1.78
CA GLY A 194 -5.50 18.22 -0.35
C GLY A 194 -6.72 18.18 0.57
N GLU A 195 -7.86 17.65 0.10
CA GLU A 195 -9.11 17.66 0.84
C GLU A 195 -9.14 16.60 1.95
N ARG A 196 -8.35 15.52 1.81
CA ARG A 196 -8.33 14.40 2.76
C ARG A 196 -7.38 14.62 3.93
N MET A 197 -7.68 13.97 5.06
CA MET A 197 -6.80 13.93 6.22
C MET A 197 -5.81 12.78 6.13
N ALA A 198 -6.31 11.55 5.96
CA ALA A 198 -5.49 10.36 5.78
C ALA A 198 -6.04 9.46 4.67
N CYS A 199 -5.16 8.74 3.98
CA CYS A 199 -5.54 7.77 2.97
C CYS A 199 -4.63 6.55 2.98
N VAL A 200 -5.18 5.34 3.03
CA VAL A 200 -4.39 4.11 2.88
C VAL A 200 -4.31 3.72 1.41
N GLY A 201 -3.08 3.55 0.94
CA GLY A 201 -2.79 3.40 -0.48
C GLY A 201 -1.50 2.66 -0.77
N SER A 202 -1.10 2.79 -2.03
CA SER A 202 0.15 2.25 -2.56
C SER A 202 0.57 3.04 -3.77
N TRP A 203 1.82 2.89 -4.14
CA TRP A 203 2.31 3.21 -5.47
C TRP A 203 3.13 2.03 -5.97
N GLY A 204 3.33 1.93 -7.28
CA GLY A 204 4.16 0.89 -7.84
C GLY A 204 5.11 1.48 -8.85
N ASP A 205 6.37 1.09 -8.76
CA ASP A 205 7.36 1.40 -9.77
C ASP A 205 8.10 0.12 -10.16
N SER A 206 7.92 -0.29 -11.40
CA SER A 206 8.58 -1.47 -11.97
C SER A 206 10.03 -1.20 -12.40
N ALA A 207 10.45 0.06 -12.50
CA ALA A 207 11.82 0.41 -12.86
C ALA A 207 12.78 0.26 -11.67
N PHE A 208 12.26 0.23 -10.43
CA PHE A 208 13.05 0.34 -9.21
C PHE A 208 13.97 1.56 -9.23
N ASP A 209 13.46 2.68 -9.74
CA ASP A 209 14.14 3.97 -9.76
C ASP A 209 13.47 4.92 -8.74
N PRO A 210 14.23 5.59 -7.88
CA PRO A 210 13.68 6.55 -6.91
C PRO A 210 12.76 7.61 -7.54
N VAL A 211 13.03 8.05 -8.78
CA VAL A 211 12.20 9.03 -9.50
C VAL A 211 10.75 8.56 -9.59
N GLY A 212 10.54 7.27 -9.87
CA GLY A 212 9.20 6.67 -9.99
C GLY A 212 8.36 6.77 -8.71
N HIS A 213 9.01 6.94 -7.55
CA HIS A 213 8.36 7.14 -6.26
C HIS A 213 8.32 8.62 -5.87
N PHE A 214 9.48 9.28 -5.77
CA PHE A 214 9.57 10.62 -5.19
C PHE A 214 8.93 11.69 -6.05
N GLU A 215 9.14 11.69 -7.38
CA GLU A 215 8.44 12.65 -8.25
C GLU A 215 6.94 12.36 -8.36
N ALA A 216 6.54 11.09 -8.26
CA ALA A 216 5.14 10.73 -8.38
C ALA A 216 4.33 11.00 -7.10
N LYS A 217 4.96 10.90 -5.92
CA LYS A 217 4.26 10.85 -4.63
C LYS A 217 4.81 11.75 -3.53
N TRP A 218 6.08 12.14 -3.56
CA TRP A 218 6.73 12.86 -2.46
C TRP A 218 7.57 14.01 -3.01
N HIS A 219 6.91 14.96 -3.64
CA HIS A 219 7.55 16.13 -4.24
C HIS A 219 6.76 17.39 -3.87
N THR A 220 7.51 18.46 -3.59
CA THR A 220 6.95 19.70 -3.06
C THR A 220 6.36 20.62 -4.12
N TYR A 221 6.64 20.37 -5.41
CA TYR A 221 6.25 21.24 -6.52
C TYR A 221 5.45 20.49 -7.58
N VAL A 222 4.16 20.83 -7.70
CA VAL A 222 3.39 20.63 -8.92
C VAL A 222 3.05 22.03 -9.43
N GLU A 223 3.41 22.32 -10.68
CA GLU A 223 3.06 23.59 -11.30
C GLU A 223 1.52 23.78 -11.30
N GLY A 224 1.04 24.86 -10.69
CA GLY A 224 -0.38 25.19 -10.65
C GLY A 224 -1.22 24.56 -9.52
N THR A 225 -0.62 23.91 -8.51
CA THR A 225 -1.37 23.40 -7.34
C THR A 225 -0.99 24.11 -6.04
N ALA A 226 -1.91 24.12 -5.07
CA ALA A 226 -1.69 24.70 -3.74
C ALA A 226 -0.89 23.78 -2.78
N ALA A 227 -0.62 22.53 -3.19
CA ALA A 227 0.08 21.54 -2.38
C ALA A 227 0.94 20.64 -3.28
N GLY A 228 2.17 20.36 -2.84
CA GLY A 228 2.91 19.18 -3.30
C GLY A 228 2.20 17.90 -2.85
N ARG A 229 2.48 16.77 -3.52
CA ARG A 229 1.94 15.46 -3.12
C ARG A 229 2.63 14.95 -1.85
#